data_AF-A0AAW1TF89-F1
#
_entry.id   AF-A0AAW1TF89-F1
#
_cell.length_a   1.000
_cell.length_b   1.000
_cell.length_c   1.000
_cell.angle_alpha   90.00
_cell.angle_beta   90.00
_cell.angle_gamma   90.00
#
_symmetry.space_group_name_H-M   'P 1'
#
loop_
_entity.id
_entity.type
_entity.pdbx_description
1 polymer ?
#
loop_
_entity_poly.entity_id
_entity_poly.type
_entity_poly.pdbx_seq_one_letter_code
_entity_poly.pdbx_strand_id
1 'polypeptide(L)'
;MMRLTVSAVCPWGELYPCETDENLWEGLTTGDEVEVDIEKDVLTQLSTGKTFPLKPLGEAKPVVDAGGIFQYARSQGMIKQAATA
;
A
#
# COMPACT_ATOMS: atom_id res chain seq x y z
N MET A 1 12.74 -16.05 6.91
CA MET A 1 12.67 -14.86 6.03
C MET A 1 11.51 -14.03 6.54
N MET A 2 11.80 -12.97 7.29
CA MET A 2 10.79 -12.18 8.00
C MET A 2 10.44 -10.99 7.10
N ARG A 3 9.29 -11.05 6.41
CA ARG A 3 8.78 -9.94 5.59
C ARG A 3 7.98 -9.03 6.51
N LEU A 4 8.38 -7.76 6.63
CA LEU A 4 7.60 -6.76 7.35
C LEU A 4 6.55 -6.18 6.39
N THR A 5 5.27 -6.34 6.72
CA THR A 5 4.18 -5.67 6.00
C THR A 5 3.90 -4.34 6.69
N VAL A 6 4.16 -3.23 6.01
CA VAL A 6 3.79 -1.90 6.51
C VAL A 6 2.41 -1.58 5.97
N SER A 7 1.43 -1.50 6.88
CA SER A 7 0.08 -1.05 6.58
C SER A 7 0.02 0.46 6.74
N ALA A 8 0.11 1.20 5.63
CA ALA A 8 -0.10 2.64 5.64
C ALA A 8 -1.60 2.92 5.74
N VAL A 9 -2.01 3.68 6.78
CA VAL A 9 -3.38 4.15 6.95
C VAL A 9 -3.44 5.60 6.48
N CYS A 10 -4.13 5.84 5.38
CA CYS A 10 -4.38 7.19 4.88
C CYS A 10 -5.48 7.89 5.72
N PRO A 11 -5.59 9.23 5.71
CA PRO A 11 -6.65 9.96 6.43
C PRO A 11 -8.08 9.52 6.08
N TRP A 12 -8.24 8.90 4.91
CA TRP A 12 -9.50 8.38 4.37
C TRP A 12 -9.84 6.97 4.86
N GLY A 13 -8.94 6.32 5.61
CA GLY A 13 -9.16 5.02 6.24
C GLY A 13 -8.82 3.81 5.37
N GLU A 14 -8.30 4.01 4.16
CA GLU A 14 -7.80 2.91 3.35
C GLU A 14 -6.44 2.38 3.82
N LEU A 15 -6.27 1.07 3.61
CA LEU A 15 -5.07 0.31 3.94
C LEU A 15 -4.33 -0.07 2.66
N TYR A 16 -3.12 0.43 2.51
CA TYR A 16 -2.22 0.06 1.42
C TYR A 16 -1.19 -0.97 1.89
N PRO A 17 -1.16 -2.18 1.29
CA PRO A 17 -0.18 -3.20 1.65
C PRO A 17 1.17 -2.89 1.00
N CYS A 18 2.07 -2.26 1.75
CA CYS A 18 3.43 -1.98 1.27
C CYS A 18 4.39 -3.11 1.67
N GLU A 19 5.24 -3.52 0.73
CA GLU A 19 6.29 -4.52 0.95
C GLU A 19 7.66 -3.94 0.57
N THR A 20 8.72 -4.34 1.27
CA THR A 20 10.12 -4.10 0.88
C THR A 20 10.95 -5.36 1.10
N ASP A 21 12.03 -5.49 0.32
CA ASP A 21 13.04 -6.54 0.55
C ASP A 21 14.08 -6.12 1.61
N GLU A 22 14.08 -4.87 2.03
CA GLU A 22 15.03 -4.36 3.03
C GLU A 22 14.61 -4.67 4.47
N ASN A 23 15.61 -4.81 5.33
CA ASN A 23 15.44 -5.03 6.75
C ASN A 23 15.08 -3.71 7.47
N LEU A 24 13.82 -3.29 7.39
CA LEU A 24 13.31 -2.08 8.05
C LEU A 24 13.61 -1.99 9.55
N TRP A 25 13.48 -3.10 10.27
CA TRP A 25 13.80 -3.23 11.70
C TRP A 25 15.25 -2.91 12.12
N GLU A 26 16.21 -2.84 11.19
CA GLU A 26 17.58 -2.42 11.50
C GLU A 26 17.70 -0.89 11.59
N GLY A 27 16.80 -0.15 10.95
CA GLY A 27 16.82 1.32 10.86
C GLY A 27 15.62 2.02 11.49
N LEU A 28 14.50 1.33 11.66
CA LEU A 28 13.24 1.87 12.19
C LEU A 28 12.96 1.31 13.58
N THR A 29 12.58 2.20 14.49
CA THR A 29 12.16 1.85 15.84
C THR A 29 10.66 2.11 16.00
N THR A 30 10.00 1.35 16.85
CA THR A 30 8.59 1.61 17.18
C THR A 30 8.43 3.02 17.74
N GLY A 31 7.59 3.83 17.10
CA GLY A 31 7.38 5.24 17.43
C GLY A 31 8.08 6.22 16.51
N ASP A 32 8.90 5.75 15.55
CA ASP A 32 9.40 6.61 14.47
C ASP A 32 8.27 7.04 13.52
N GLU A 33 8.30 8.31 13.14
CA GLU A 33 7.46 8.84 12.06
C GLU A 33 8.14 8.60 10.71
N VAL A 34 7.37 8.03 9.79
CA VAL A 34 7.80 7.72 8.42
C VAL A 34 6.81 8.29 7.44
N GLU A 35 7.31 8.81 6.33
CA GLU A 35 6.52 9.22 5.18
C GLU A 35 6.57 8.11 4.13
N VAL A 36 5.42 7.69 3.62
CA VAL A 36 5.33 6.66 2.59
C VAL A 36 4.84 7.31 1.30
N ASP A 37 5.73 7.43 0.33
CA ASP A 37 5.42 7.92 -1.02
C ASP A 37 5.03 6.74 -1.91
N ILE A 38 3.71 6.58 -2.12
CA ILE A 38 3.12 5.52 -2.94
C ILE A 38 3.30 5.78 -4.44
N GLU A 39 3.66 7.00 -4.86
CA GLU A 39 3.94 7.30 -6.27
C GLU A 39 5.39 6.99 -6.64
N LYS A 40 6.32 7.21 -5.70
CA LYS A 40 7.73 6.89 -5.89
C LYS A 40 8.12 5.50 -5.41
N ASP A 41 7.21 4.79 -4.74
CA ASP A 41 7.47 3.54 -4.05
C ASP A 41 8.66 3.68 -3.07
N VAL A 42 8.64 4.73 -2.24
CA VAL A 42 9.72 5.02 -1.27
C VAL A 42 9.14 5.31 0.11
N LEU A 43 9.72 4.70 1.13
CA LEU A 43 9.48 5.04 2.53
C LEU A 43 10.64 5.91 3.04
N THR A 44 10.33 7.06 3.62
CA THR A 44 11.32 7.99 4.18
C THR A 44 11.12 8.11 5.68
N GLN A 45 12.15 7.80 6.47
CA GLN A 45 12.15 8.05 7.91
C GLN A 45 12.38 9.55 8.16
N LEU A 46 11.41 10.22 8.78
CA LEU A 46 11.49 11.68 9.00
C LEU A 46 12.54 12.07 10.04
N SER A 47 12.82 11.18 11.00
CA SER A 47 13.79 11.43 12.07
C SER A 47 15.26 11.44 11.59
N THR A 48 15.60 10.61 10.59
CA THR A 48 16.97 10.47 10.08
C THR A 48 17.15 10.90 8.62
N GLY A 49 16.06 11.05 7.88
CA GLY A 49 16.07 11.29 6.42
C GLY A 49 16.45 10.05 5.60
N LYS A 50 16.54 8.86 6.19
CA LYS A 50 16.83 7.62 5.46
C LYS A 50 15.64 7.20 4.60
N THR A 51 15.92 6.84 3.35
CA THR A 51 14.93 6.34 2.40
C THR A 51 15.11 4.85 2.16
N PHE A 52 14.01 4.11 2.15
CA PHE A 52 13.92 2.68 1.87
C PHE A 52 13.05 2.49 0.62
N PRO A 53 13.49 1.75 -0.40
CA PRO A 53 12.67 1.44 -1.55
C PRO A 53 11.58 0.43 -1.16
N LEU A 54 10.38 0.67 -1.64
CA LEU A 54 9.24 -0.22 -1.56
C LEU A 54 9.04 -0.95 -2.89
N LYS A 55 8.36 -2.08 -2.84
CA LYS A 55 7.87 -2.74 -4.03
C LYS A 55 6.64 -2.01 -4.55
N PRO A 56 6.47 -1.93 -5.88
CA PRO A 56 5.27 -1.36 -6.47
C PRO A 56 4.05 -2.17 -6.05
N LEU A 57 3.00 -1.47 -5.62
CA LEU A 57 1.71 -2.06 -5.22
C LEU A 57 1.03 -2.88 -6.33
N GLY A 58 1.39 -2.62 -7.60
CA GLY A 58 0.77 -3.25 -8.76
C GLY A 58 -0.75 -3.03 -8.80
N GLU A 59 -1.50 -4.12 -8.97
CA GLU A 59 -2.98 -4.12 -9.08
C GLU A 59 -3.70 -3.75 -7.77
N ALA A 60 -3.00 -3.68 -6.64
CA ALA A 60 -3.63 -3.32 -5.36
C ALA A 60 -4.11 -1.87 -5.34
N LYS A 61 -3.38 -0.94 -5.99
CA LYS A 61 -3.72 0.48 -6.04
C LYS A 61 -5.12 0.73 -6.64
N PRO A 62 -5.45 0.27 -7.86
CA PRO A 62 -6.78 0.47 -8.43
C PRO A 62 -7.89 -0.33 -7.71
N VAL A 63 -7.54 -1.41 -7.00
CA VAL A 63 -8.51 -2.17 -6.20
C VAL A 63 -8.94 -1.40 -4.95
N VAL A 64 -7.99 -0.78 -4.26
CA VAL A 64 -8.24 0.05 -3.09
C VAL A 64 -9.00 1.32 -3.49
N ASP A 65 -8.58 1.99 -4.56
CA ASP A 65 -9.27 3.18 -5.11
C ASP A 65 -10.70 2.87 -5.56
N ALA A 66 -10.97 1.68 -6.09
CA ALA A 66 -12.32 1.26 -6.46
C ALA A 66 -13.24 1.01 -5.25
N GLY A 67 -12.72 1.04 -4.01
CA GLY A 67 -13.47 0.69 -2.80
C GLY A 67 -13.64 -0.83 -2.63
N GLY A 68 -12.71 -1.62 -3.15
CA GLY A 68 -12.63 -3.06 -2.95
C GLY A 68 -12.66 -3.90 -4.22
N ILE A 69 -12.29 -5.18 -4.07
CA ILE A 69 -12.06 -6.11 -5.19
C ILE A 69 -13.29 -6.35 -6.08
N PHE A 70 -14.50 -6.26 -5.51
CA PHE A 70 -15.74 -6.42 -6.27
C PHE A 70 -16.05 -5.22 -7.16
N GLN A 71 -15.73 -4.01 -6.70
CA GLN A 71 -15.93 -2.79 -7.48
C GLN A 71 -14.88 -2.68 -8.60
N TYR A 72 -13.64 -3.07 -8.30
CA TYR A 72 -12.59 -3.22 -9.32
C TYR A 72 -12.97 -4.25 -10.39
N ALA A 73 -13.43 -5.43 -9.99
CA ALA A 73 -13.85 -6.46 -10.95
C ALA A 73 -15.07 -6.05 -11.79
N ARG A 74 -15.95 -5.17 -11.27
CA ARG A 74 -17.04 -4.56 -12.05
C ARG A 74 -16.52 -3.54 -13.05
N SER A 75 -15.59 -2.66 -12.66
CA SER A 75 -15.04 -1.63 -13.56
C SER A 75 -14.19 -2.25 -14.68
N GLN A 76 -13.53 -3.38 -14.42
CA GLN A 76 -12.76 -4.15 -15.40
C GLN A 76 -13.64 -5.08 -16.27
N GLY A 77 -14.97 -5.07 -16.10
CA GLY A 77 -15.90 -5.91 -16.86
C GLY A 77 -15.77 -7.42 -16.58
N MET A 78 -15.05 -7.80 -15.52
CA MET A 78 -14.86 -9.20 -15.10
C MET A 78 -16.11 -9.79 -14.45
N ILE A 79 -16.98 -8.94 -13.90
CA ILE A 79 -18.27 -9.33 -13.36
C ILE A 79 -19.38 -8.76 -14.25
N LYS A 80 -20.20 -9.63 -14.83
CA LYS A 80 -21.43 -9.24 -15.53
C LYS A 80 -22.34 -8.51 -14.54
N GLN A 81 -22.70 -7.26 -14.81
CA GLN A 81 -23.68 -6.53 -14.02
C GLN A 81 -24.96 -7.39 -13.99
N ALA A 82 -25.41 -7.78 -12.79
CA ALA A 82 -26.62 -8.59 -12.68
C ALA A 82 -27.75 -7.81 -13.36
N ALA A 83 -28.30 -8.38 -14.43
CA ALA A 83 -29.44 -7.82 -15.13
C ALA A 83 -30.55 -7.60 -14.09
N THR A 84 -30.90 -6.34 -13.88
CA THR A 84 -32.00 -5.96 -13.01
C THR A 84 -33.28 -6.49 -13.66
N ALA A 85 -33.97 -7.40 -12.98
CA ALA A 85 -35.33 -7.83 -13.33
C ALA A 85 -36.34 -6.97 -12.58
#